data_AF-A0A7J2IND2-F1
#
_entry.id   AF-A0A7J2IND2-F1
#
_cell.length_a   1.000
_cell.length_b   1.000
_cell.length_c   1.000
_cell.angle_alpha   90.00
_cell.angle_beta   90.00
_cell.angle_gamma   90.00
#
_symmetry.space_group_name_H-M   'P 1'
#
loop_
_entity.id
_entity.type
_entity.pdbx_description
1 polymer ?
#
loop_
_entity_poly.entity_id
_entity_poly.type
_entity_poly.pdbx_seq_one_letter_code
_entity_poly.pdbx_strand_id
1 'polypeptide(L)'
;MGKVKVAIIGGSGLYQLLEKSEHVILDTPFGKTPRIEIGEIEGVKVAFLPRHAKPGSEKVGHDVPPHKINFRANIYGLHMLGVERIIASSACGSLNPAMEPGDFVILDQFIDMTKNRTYTFYDGEIPIKVFEDKPPVTQVIHID
;
A
#
# COMPACT_ATOMS: atom_id res chain seq x y z
N MET A 1 -3.17 19.97 9.07
CA MET A 1 -3.49 18.52 9.02
C MET A 1 -2.52 17.77 9.93
N GLY A 2 -3.01 16.93 10.84
CA GLY A 2 -2.15 16.01 11.60
C GLY A 2 -1.38 15.04 10.67
N LYS A 3 -0.19 14.61 11.06
CA LYS A 3 0.65 13.68 10.26
C LYS A 3 0.00 12.30 10.17
N VAL A 4 -0.14 11.77 8.96
CA VAL A 4 -0.63 10.40 8.71
C VAL A 4 0.54 9.43 8.86
N LYS A 5 0.69 8.79 10.02
CA LYS A 5 1.87 7.96 10.32
C LYS A 5 1.72 6.50 9.90
N VAL A 6 0.49 6.01 9.78
CA VAL A 6 0.18 4.61 9.48
C VAL A 6 -0.63 4.53 8.20
N ALA A 7 -0.29 3.57 7.34
CA ALA A 7 -1.11 3.22 6.20
C ALA A 7 -1.53 1.76 6.25
N ILE A 8 -2.70 1.48 5.68
CA ILE A 8 -3.21 0.15 5.44
C ILE A 8 -3.33 -0.06 3.93
N ILE A 9 -2.68 -1.09 3.40
CA ILE A 9 -2.79 -1.49 1.99
C ILE A 9 -3.73 -2.69 1.90
N GLY A 10 -4.93 -2.48 1.35
CA GLY A 10 -5.94 -3.51 1.22
C GLY A 10 -5.76 -4.37 -0.03
N GLY A 11 -5.60 -5.68 0.14
CA GLY A 11 -5.60 -6.66 -0.95
C GLY A 11 -7.00 -7.03 -1.45
N SER A 12 -7.13 -8.20 -2.09
CA SER A 12 -8.43 -8.77 -2.45
C SER A 12 -9.33 -8.91 -1.22
N GLY A 13 -10.59 -8.48 -1.33
CA GLY A 13 -11.56 -8.53 -0.24
C GLY A 13 -11.57 -7.32 0.69
N LEU A 14 -10.52 -6.48 0.71
CA LEU A 14 -10.47 -5.26 1.52
C LEU A 14 -10.37 -4.03 0.63
N TYR A 15 -11.53 -3.55 0.15
CA TYR A 15 -11.60 -2.42 -0.80
C TYR A 15 -11.97 -1.08 -0.14
N GLN A 16 -12.61 -1.13 1.01
CA GLN A 16 -12.97 0.03 1.81
C GLN A 16 -12.77 -0.33 3.28
N LEU A 17 -12.25 0.61 4.05
CA LEU A 17 -12.01 0.44 5.49
C LEU A 17 -12.52 1.63 6.32
N LEU A 18 -12.43 2.84 5.76
CA LEU A 18 -12.78 4.08 6.45
C LEU A 18 -14.18 4.53 6.03
N GLU A 19 -15.04 4.83 7.00
CA GLU A 19 -16.41 5.31 6.77
C GLU A 19 -16.48 6.82 6.52
N LYS A 20 -15.60 7.58 7.18
CA LYS A 20 -15.49 9.04 7.05
C LYS A 20 -14.06 9.40 6.69
N SER A 21 -13.80 9.51 5.40
CA SER A 21 -12.48 9.85 4.87
C SER A 21 -12.52 10.95 3.82
N GLU A 22 -11.46 11.74 3.79
CA GLU A 22 -11.08 12.52 2.62
C GLU A 22 -10.23 11.63 1.70
N HIS A 23 -10.16 11.92 0.41
CA HIS A 23 -9.33 11.15 -0.51
C HIS A 23 -8.38 12.05 -1.27
N VAL A 24 -7.26 11.45 -1.68
CA VAL A 24 -6.26 12.08 -2.53
C VAL A 24 -5.76 11.11 -3.58
N ILE A 25 -5.40 11.65 -4.74
CA ILE A 25 -4.65 10.98 -5.79
C ILE A 25 -3.37 11.79 -5.97
N LEU A 26 -2.22 11.16 -5.83
CA LEU A 26 -0.93 11.84 -5.89
C LEU A 26 -0.24 11.56 -7.23
N ASP A 27 0.29 12.61 -7.83
CA ASP A 27 1.27 12.50 -8.90
C ASP A 27 2.65 12.21 -8.29
N THR A 28 3.18 11.02 -8.54
CA THR A 28 4.54 10.64 -8.14
C THR A 28 5.46 10.62 -9.35
N PRO A 29 6.79 10.66 -9.17
CA PRO A 29 7.74 10.46 -10.27
C PRO A 29 7.55 9.12 -11.01
N PHE A 30 6.91 8.13 -10.37
CA PHE A 30 6.64 6.81 -10.94
C PHE A 30 5.25 6.70 -11.58
N GLY A 31 4.47 7.78 -11.61
CA GLY A 31 3.08 7.82 -12.08
C GLY A 31 2.09 8.12 -10.97
N LYS A 32 0.79 8.17 -11.32
CA LYS A 32 -0.27 8.42 -10.35
C LYS A 32 -0.43 7.27 -9.35
N THR A 33 -0.78 7.59 -8.12
CA THR A 33 -1.27 6.60 -7.17
C THR A 33 -2.69 6.16 -7.55
N PRO A 34 -3.18 5.03 -7.04
CA PRO A 34 -4.60 4.83 -6.80
C PRO A 34 -5.13 5.90 -5.83
N ARG A 35 -6.44 6.00 -5.73
CA ARG A 35 -7.10 6.80 -4.71
C ARG A 35 -6.69 6.32 -3.32
N ILE A 36 -6.17 7.22 -2.50
CA ILE A 36 -5.79 6.98 -1.10
C ILE A 36 -6.82 7.67 -0.22
N GLU A 37 -7.50 6.90 0.61
CA GLU A 37 -8.43 7.42 1.62
C GLU A 37 -7.64 7.82 2.87
N ILE A 38 -8.01 8.93 3.49
CA ILE A 38 -7.38 9.46 4.70
C ILE A 38 -8.49 9.71 5.70
N GLY A 39 -8.41 9.06 6.85
CA GLY A 39 -9.41 9.18 7.91
C GLY A 39 -8.80 8.83 9.25
N GLU A 40 -9.64 8.38 10.17
CA GLU A 40 -9.25 8.10 11.55
C GLU A 40 -9.80 6.76 12.01
N ILE A 41 -8.99 6.00 12.75
CA ILE A 41 -9.39 4.78 13.47
C ILE A 41 -8.95 4.97 14.91
N GLU A 42 -9.88 4.96 15.86
CA GLU A 42 -9.59 5.07 17.30
C GLU A 42 -8.66 6.26 17.65
N GLY A 43 -8.90 7.45 17.09
CA GLY A 43 -8.04 8.62 17.34
C GLY A 43 -6.78 8.72 16.47
N VAL A 44 -6.47 7.68 15.68
CA VAL A 44 -5.23 7.59 14.88
C VAL A 44 -5.52 7.94 13.43
N LYS A 45 -4.84 8.94 12.89
CA LYS A 45 -4.95 9.30 11.47
C LYS A 45 -4.28 8.23 10.59
N VAL A 46 -5.06 7.63 9.70
CA VAL A 46 -4.66 6.47 8.86
C VAL A 46 -4.88 6.77 7.39
N ALA A 47 -3.93 6.36 6.53
CA ALA A 47 -4.13 6.27 5.09
C ALA A 47 -4.57 4.85 4.71
N PHE A 48 -5.56 4.71 3.84
CA PHE A 48 -5.97 3.43 3.30
C PHE A 48 -5.81 3.44 1.77
N LEU A 49 -5.09 2.45 1.24
CA LEU A 49 -4.78 2.30 -0.18
C LEU A 49 -5.26 0.93 -0.68
N PRO A 50 -6.34 0.86 -1.49
CA PRO A 50 -6.76 -0.37 -2.14
C PRO A 50 -5.78 -0.76 -3.25
N ARG A 51 -5.08 -1.89 -3.07
CA ARG A 51 -3.93 -2.31 -3.87
C ARG A 51 -4.24 -2.48 -5.37
N HIS A 52 -5.46 -2.92 -5.67
CA HIS A 52 -5.93 -3.25 -7.02
C HIS A 52 -6.73 -2.12 -7.69
N ALA A 53 -6.89 -0.97 -7.03
CA ALA A 53 -7.59 0.16 -7.62
C ALA A 53 -6.78 0.77 -8.76
N LYS A 54 -7.49 1.25 -9.78
CA LYS A 54 -6.88 1.87 -10.96
C LYS A 54 -6.18 3.20 -10.58
N PRO A 55 -4.90 3.39 -10.94
CA PRO A 55 -4.21 4.67 -10.77
C PRO A 55 -4.98 5.83 -11.39
N GLY A 56 -5.09 6.94 -10.65
CA GLY A 56 -5.80 8.13 -11.12
C GLY A 56 -7.32 8.02 -11.20
N SER A 57 -7.92 6.90 -10.77
CA SER A 57 -9.37 6.73 -10.72
C SER A 57 -9.94 7.23 -9.41
N GLU A 58 -11.03 8.01 -9.49
CA GLU A 58 -11.82 8.40 -8.31
C GLU A 58 -12.68 7.25 -7.76
N LYS A 59 -12.95 6.24 -8.58
CA LYS A 59 -13.71 5.06 -8.16
C LYS A 59 -12.75 4.05 -7.54
N VAL A 60 -13.13 3.56 -6.36
CA VAL A 60 -12.54 2.36 -5.77
C VAL A 60 -13.02 1.15 -6.56
N GLY A 61 -12.08 0.35 -7.03
CA GLY A 61 -12.34 -0.83 -7.86
C GLY A 61 -11.26 -1.89 -7.70
N HIS A 62 -11.44 -3.03 -8.36
CA HIS A 62 -10.50 -4.14 -8.40
C HIS A 62 -10.11 -4.41 -9.86
N ASP A 63 -9.39 -3.47 -10.46
CA ASP A 63 -9.15 -3.42 -11.90
C ASP A 63 -7.73 -3.83 -12.28
N VAL A 64 -6.77 -3.61 -11.39
CA VAL A 64 -5.34 -3.76 -11.70
C VAL A 64 -4.86 -5.15 -11.24
N PRO A 65 -4.47 -6.04 -12.18
CA PRO A 65 -3.96 -7.35 -11.80
C PRO A 65 -2.56 -7.23 -11.15
N PRO A 66 -2.15 -8.21 -10.30
CA PRO A 66 -0.91 -8.14 -9.50
C PRO A 66 0.37 -7.76 -10.25
N HIS A 67 0.51 -8.16 -11.52
CA HIS A 67 1.69 -7.90 -12.34
C HIS A 67 1.71 -6.51 -13.00
N LYS A 68 0.61 -5.73 -12.90
CA LYS A 68 0.49 -4.36 -13.41
C LYS A 68 0.43 -3.30 -12.31
N ILE A 69 0.44 -3.72 -11.04
CA ILE A 69 0.39 -2.80 -9.90
C ILE A 69 1.67 -1.97 -9.88
N ASN A 70 1.52 -0.65 -9.79
CA ASN A 70 2.63 0.27 -9.68
C ASN A 70 3.04 0.45 -8.20
N PHE A 71 3.76 -0.55 -7.68
CA PHE A 71 4.21 -0.54 -6.28
C PHE A 71 5.05 0.68 -5.94
N ARG A 72 5.85 1.19 -6.88
CA ARG A 72 6.67 2.40 -6.67
C ARG A 72 5.80 3.63 -6.45
N ALA A 73 4.80 3.87 -7.31
CA ALA A 73 3.87 4.97 -7.10
C ALA A 73 3.12 4.85 -5.76
N ASN A 74 2.66 3.65 -5.40
CA ASN A 74 1.94 3.42 -4.15
C ASN A 74 2.80 3.77 -2.93
N ILE A 75 3.99 3.19 -2.81
CA ILE A 75 4.86 3.38 -1.64
C ILE A 75 5.39 4.83 -1.60
N TYR A 76 5.75 5.40 -2.74
CA TYR A 76 6.20 6.79 -2.82
C TYR A 76 5.09 7.77 -2.43
N GLY A 77 3.86 7.54 -2.90
CA GLY A 77 2.71 8.36 -2.53
C GLY A 77 2.41 8.32 -1.03
N LEU A 78 2.45 7.13 -0.41
CA LEU A 78 2.32 7.00 1.04
C LEU A 78 3.44 7.74 1.78
N HIS A 79 4.68 7.66 1.30
CA HIS A 79 5.79 8.42 1.87
C HIS A 79 5.58 9.95 1.72
N MET A 80 5.04 10.42 0.60
CA MET A 80 4.68 11.84 0.42
C MET A 80 3.62 12.30 1.44
N LEU A 81 2.75 11.41 1.92
CA LEU A 81 1.77 11.70 2.98
C LEU A 81 2.36 11.67 4.40
N GLY A 82 3.63 11.28 4.55
CA GLY A 82 4.32 11.17 5.84
C GLY A 82 4.12 9.83 6.55
N VAL A 83 3.70 8.80 5.81
CA VAL A 83 3.53 7.45 6.35
C VAL A 83 4.89 6.86 6.74
N GLU A 84 4.95 6.31 7.95
CA GLU A 84 6.15 5.73 8.55
C GLU A 84 6.02 4.21 8.71
N ARG A 85 4.77 3.69 8.78
CA ARG A 85 4.46 2.26 8.98
C ARG A 85 3.32 1.82 8.08
N ILE A 86 3.43 0.61 7.54
CA ILE A 86 2.42 0.02 6.64
C ILE A 86 1.94 -1.32 7.21
N ILE A 87 0.63 -1.53 7.21
CA ILE A 87 0.01 -2.84 7.39
C ILE A 87 -0.60 -3.25 6.05
N ALA A 88 -0.15 -4.34 5.46
CA ALA A 88 -0.62 -4.82 4.17
C ALA A 88 -1.41 -6.11 4.35
N SER A 89 -2.63 -6.18 3.81
CA SER A 89 -3.40 -7.42 3.76
C SER A 89 -3.28 -8.08 2.40
N SER A 90 -3.18 -9.40 2.37
CA SER A 90 -3.30 -10.18 1.13
C SER A 90 -4.26 -11.35 1.34
N ALA A 91 -4.82 -11.85 0.26
CA ALA A 91 -5.48 -13.15 0.28
C ALA A 91 -4.49 -14.17 -0.31
N CYS A 92 -4.31 -15.30 0.35
CA CYS A 92 -3.35 -16.33 -0.04
C CYS A 92 -3.99 -17.72 -0.06
N GLY A 93 -3.26 -18.69 -0.62
CA GLY A 93 -3.55 -20.11 -0.43
C GLY A 93 -2.49 -20.72 0.47
N SER A 94 -2.91 -21.51 1.46
CA SER A 94 -1.98 -22.19 2.35
C SER A 94 -1.23 -23.32 1.64
N LEU A 95 0.06 -23.44 1.93
CA LEU A 95 0.88 -24.62 1.63
C LEU A 95 1.12 -25.50 2.87
N ASN A 96 0.62 -25.07 4.03
CA ASN A 96 0.69 -25.79 5.28
C ASN A 96 -0.68 -26.44 5.58
N PRO A 97 -0.79 -27.77 5.57
CA PRO A 97 -2.08 -28.45 5.78
C PRO A 97 -2.66 -28.24 7.19
N ALA A 98 -1.89 -27.71 8.15
CA ALA A 98 -2.38 -27.34 9.48
C ALA A 98 -3.05 -25.95 9.53
N MET A 99 -2.98 -25.17 8.45
CA MET A 99 -3.63 -23.86 8.34
C MET A 99 -4.89 -24.00 7.48
N GLU A 100 -6.02 -23.59 8.03
CA GLU A 100 -7.34 -23.69 7.42
C GLU A 100 -7.77 -22.37 6.75
N PRO A 101 -8.67 -22.42 5.76
CA PRO A 101 -9.25 -21.19 5.21
C PRO A 101 -9.89 -20.32 6.30
N GLY A 102 -9.43 -19.07 6.42
CA GLY A 102 -9.87 -18.11 7.44
C GLY A 102 -8.85 -17.88 8.55
N ASP A 103 -7.82 -18.73 8.66
CA ASP A 103 -6.66 -18.45 9.50
C ASP A 103 -5.91 -17.22 8.97
N PHE A 104 -5.34 -16.45 9.91
CA PHE A 104 -4.47 -15.32 9.61
C PHE A 104 -3.01 -15.66 9.89
N VAL A 105 -2.12 -15.16 9.03
CA VAL A 105 -0.67 -15.30 9.23
C VAL A 105 0.00 -13.94 9.19
N ILE A 106 0.77 -13.62 10.24
CA ILE A 106 1.70 -12.48 10.21
C ILE A 106 3.02 -12.99 9.66
N LEU A 107 3.36 -12.61 8.44
CA LEU A 107 4.57 -13.07 7.77
C LEU A 107 5.82 -12.42 8.35
N ASP A 108 6.87 -13.21 8.55
CA ASP A 108 8.22 -12.77 8.94
C ASP A 108 9.28 -13.02 7.85
N GLN A 109 8.95 -13.83 6.84
CA GLN A 109 9.81 -14.20 5.72
C GLN A 109 9.00 -14.31 4.41
N PHE A 110 9.70 -14.28 3.27
CA PHE A 110 9.10 -14.54 1.96
C PHE A 110 10.14 -15.09 0.97
N ILE A 111 9.65 -15.74 -0.09
CA ILE A 111 10.44 -16.11 -1.27
C ILE A 111 9.90 -15.29 -2.46
N ASP A 112 10.74 -14.50 -3.10
CA ASP A 112 10.33 -13.75 -4.29
C ASP A 112 10.47 -14.60 -5.56
N MET A 113 9.32 -14.98 -6.13
CA MET A 113 9.23 -15.66 -7.43
C MET A 113 8.67 -14.76 -8.54
N THR A 114 8.61 -13.45 -8.32
CA THR A 114 8.10 -12.50 -9.29
C THR A 114 9.16 -12.23 -10.38
N LYS A 115 8.73 -11.93 -11.61
CA LYS A 115 9.65 -11.89 -12.78
C LYS A 115 9.76 -10.55 -13.50
N ASN A 116 8.73 -9.71 -13.42
CA ASN A 116 8.60 -8.52 -14.27
C ASN A 116 8.23 -7.26 -13.47
N ARG A 117 8.58 -7.22 -12.17
CA ARG A 117 8.32 -6.07 -11.31
C ARG A 117 9.57 -5.19 -11.23
N THR A 118 9.37 -3.88 -11.13
CA THR A 118 10.46 -2.97 -10.75
C THR A 118 10.52 -2.90 -9.22
N TYR A 119 11.61 -3.39 -8.64
CA TYR A 119 11.73 -3.56 -7.18
C TYR A 119 12.30 -2.35 -6.45
N THR A 120 12.99 -1.47 -7.15
CA THR A 120 13.70 -0.34 -6.56
C THR A 120 13.23 0.99 -7.12
N PHE A 121 13.27 2.02 -6.28
CA PHE A 121 13.13 3.40 -6.73
C PHE A 121 14.34 3.87 -7.51
N TYR A 122 15.51 3.28 -7.27
CA TYR A 122 16.77 3.65 -7.89
C TYR A 122 16.92 2.93 -9.23
N ASP A 123 16.32 3.50 -10.27
CA ASP A 123 16.33 2.96 -11.65
C ASP A 123 17.36 3.65 -12.57
N GLY A 124 18.05 4.68 -12.07
CA GLY A 124 19.05 5.44 -12.83
C GLY A 124 18.46 6.46 -13.81
N GLU A 125 17.13 6.56 -13.91
CA GLU A 125 16.44 7.45 -14.84
C GLU A 125 15.69 8.55 -14.09
N ILE A 126 15.04 8.20 -12.98
CA ILE A 126 14.16 9.10 -12.24
C ILE A 126 14.89 9.61 -10.99
N PRO A 127 15.11 10.95 -10.85
CA PRO A 127 15.71 11.49 -9.64
C PRO A 127 14.77 11.30 -8.44
N ILE A 128 15.27 10.62 -7.41
CA ILE A 128 14.52 10.37 -6.17
C ILE A 128 14.64 11.58 -5.26
N LYS A 129 13.50 12.12 -4.81
CA LYS A 129 13.49 13.13 -3.75
C LYS A 129 13.41 12.46 -2.39
N VAL A 130 14.37 12.76 -1.52
CA VAL A 130 14.31 12.43 -0.10
C VAL A 130 13.68 13.62 0.63
N PHE A 131 12.72 13.35 1.51
CA PHE A 131 12.02 14.38 2.28
C PHE A 131 12.63 14.45 3.68
N GLU A 132 13.34 15.54 4.00
CA GLU A 132 14.00 15.69 5.32
C GLU A 132 13.00 15.69 6.49
N ASP A 133 11.77 16.16 6.27
CA ASP A 133 10.71 16.28 7.26
C ASP A 133 9.80 15.05 7.38
N LYS A 134 10.01 14.05 6.51
CA LYS A 134 9.22 12.81 6.44
C LYS A 134 10.17 11.63 6.54
N PRO A 135 10.21 10.93 7.68
CA PRO A 135 11.06 9.76 7.80
C PRO A 135 10.65 8.70 6.78
N PRO A 136 11.59 7.83 6.36
CA PRO A 136 11.26 6.72 5.48
C PRO A 136 10.24 5.78 6.15
N VAL A 137 9.55 4.97 5.34
CA VAL A 137 8.78 3.85 5.87
C VAL A 137 9.75 2.88 6.55
N THR A 138 9.60 2.70 7.86
CA THR A 138 10.53 1.91 8.69
C THR A 138 10.01 0.52 8.99
N GLN A 139 8.71 0.29 8.82
CA GLN A 139 8.08 -0.99 9.14
C GLN A 139 6.96 -1.32 8.15
N VAL A 140 6.94 -2.58 7.72
CA VAL A 140 5.83 -3.18 6.97
C VAL A 140 5.43 -4.47 7.70
N ILE A 141 4.16 -4.60 8.05
CA ILE A 141 3.57 -5.83 8.57
C ILE A 141 2.69 -6.39 7.47
N HIS A 142 2.94 -7.64 7.06
CA HIS A 142 2.12 -8.35 6.09
C HIS A 142 1.23 -9.34 6.82
N ILE A 143 -0.08 -9.26 6.55
CA ILE A 143 -1.09 -10.18 7.06
C ILE A 143 -1.71 -10.89 5.87
N ASP A 144 -1.61 -12.22 5.86
CA ASP A 144 -2.22 -13.10 4.89
C ASP A 144 -3.41 -13.86 5.48
#